data_AF-A0A257W3G9-F1
#
_entry.id   AF-A0A257W3G9-F1
#
_cell.length_a   1.000
_cell.length_b   1.000
_cell.length_c   1.000
_cell.angle_alpha   90.00
_cell.angle_beta   90.00
_cell.angle_gamma   90.00
#
_symmetry.space_group_name_H-M   'P 1'
#
loop_
_entity.id
_entity.type
_entity.pdbx_description
1 polymer ?
#
loop_
_entity_poly.entity_id
_entity_poly.type
_entity_poly.pdbx_seq_one_letter_code
_entity_poly.pdbx_strand_id
1 'polypeptide(L)' 'IKEGADALLEMSRAEQWNVIADEDYREFNRDFRSSVRKLSAAAEKENFDNAALQWFDTVKGCIECHKYVRDQRATLKK' A
#
# COMPACT_ATOMS: atom_id res chain seq x y z
N ILE A 1 12.37 6.83 -8.71
CA ILE A 1 11.74 6.26 -7.49
C ILE A 1 10.66 7.18 -6.94
N LYS A 2 10.98 8.44 -6.61
CA LYS A 2 10.02 9.42 -6.07
C LYS A 2 8.72 9.54 -6.89
N GLU A 3 8.84 9.83 -8.19
CA GLU A 3 7.67 9.97 -9.08
C GLU A 3 6.76 8.73 -9.08
N GLY A 4 7.35 7.53 -9.09
CA GLY A 4 6.59 6.28 -9.01
C GLY A 4 5.91 6.09 -7.64
N ALA A 5 6.57 6.47 -6.55
CA ALA A 5 5.97 6.44 -5.21
C ALA A 5 4.81 7.44 -5.09
N ASP A 6 4.96 8.64 -5.66
CA ASP A 6 3.90 9.65 -5.65
C ASP A 6 2.70 9.19 -6.48
N ALA A 7 2.93 8.58 -7.65
CA ALA A 7 1.88 7.98 -8.47
C ALA A 7 1.12 6.85 -7.72
N LEU A 8 1.83 5.98 -7.00
CA LEU A 8 1.20 4.95 -6.15
C LEU A 8 0.34 5.56 -5.04
N LEU A 9 0.81 6.64 -4.40
CA LEU A 9 0.03 7.35 -3.39
C LEU A 9 -1.25 7.95 -3.97
N GLU A 10 -1.17 8.57 -5.14
CA GLU A 10 -2.33 9.14 -5.82
C GLU A 10 -3.35 8.05 -6.16
N MET A 11 -2.91 6.98 -6.83
CA MET A 11 -3.75 5.83 -7.18
C MET A 11 -4.44 5.24 -5.96
N SER A 12 -3.71 5.11 -4.84
CA SER A 12 -4.25 4.54 -3.61
C SER A 12 -5.43 5.33 -3.05
N ARG A 13 -5.62 6.60 -3.41
CA ARG A 13 -6.70 7.46 -2.92
C ARG A 13 -7.93 7.42 -3.81
N ALA A 14 -7.84 6.79 -4.98
CA ALA A 14 -8.98 6.64 -5.87
C ALA A 14 -10.10 5.86 -5.18
N GLU A 15 -11.36 6.22 -5.44
CA GLU A 15 -12.51 5.56 -4.81
C GLU A 15 -12.58 4.06 -5.16
N GLN A 16 -12.08 3.68 -6.33
CA GLN A 16 -11.95 2.29 -6.75
C GLN A 16 -11.04 1.46 -5.82
N TRP A 17 -10.23 2.11 -4.99
CA TRP A 17 -9.41 1.45 -3.98
C TRP A 17 -10.21 1.08 -2.72
N ASN A 18 -11.41 1.63 -2.50
CA ASN A 18 -12.25 1.33 -1.33
C ASN A 18 -13.18 0.13 -1.60
N VAL A 19 -12.61 -1.05 -1.88
CA VAL A 19 -13.40 -2.23 -2.30
C VAL A 19 -14.14 -2.93 -1.15
N ILE A 20 -13.72 -2.73 0.10
CA ILE A 20 -14.36 -3.26 1.31
C ILE A 20 -14.49 -2.15 2.34
N ALA A 21 -15.65 -2.03 2.98
CA ALA A 21 -15.97 -0.99 3.95
C ALA A 21 -15.86 -1.50 5.40
N ASP A 22 -14.69 -2.05 5.77
CA ASP A 22 -14.39 -2.47 7.15
C ASP A 22 -13.11 -1.81 7.69
N GLU A 23 -12.87 -1.99 8.99
CA GLU A 23 -11.74 -1.36 9.68
C GLU A 23 -10.39 -1.98 9.31
N ASP A 24 -10.32 -3.31 9.18
CA ASP A 24 -9.11 -4.06 8.82
C ASP A 24 -8.59 -3.62 7.44
N TYR A 25 -9.47 -3.52 6.45
CA TYR A 25 -9.16 -3.03 5.11
C TYR A 25 -8.62 -1.60 5.13
N ARG A 26 -9.17 -0.74 5.99
CA ARG A 26 -8.69 0.64 6.16
C ARG A 26 -7.31 0.68 6.78
N GLU A 27 -6.98 -0.26 7.66
CA GLU A 27 -5.64 -0.40 8.23
C GLU A 27 -4.61 -0.82 7.18
N PHE A 28 -4.87 -1.86 6.39
CA PHE A 28 -3.99 -2.24 5.28
C PHE A 28 -3.71 -1.06 4.33
N ASN A 29 -4.72 -0.26 4.02
CA ASN A 29 -4.57 0.93 3.19
C ASN A 29 -3.77 2.05 3.87
N ARG A 30 -3.89 2.22 5.20
CA ARG A 30 -3.06 3.20 5.94
C ARG A 30 -1.60 2.78 5.93
N ASP A 31 -1.33 1.51 6.16
CA ASP A 31 0.03 0.96 6.23
C ASP A 31 0.72 1.02 4.88
N PHE A 32 0.04 0.60 3.81
CA PHE A 32 0.52 0.76 2.44
C PHE A 32 0.86 2.23 2.12
N ARG A 33 -0.07 3.16 2.38
CA ARG A 33 0.21 4.59 2.12
C ARG A 33 1.34 5.13 3.00
N SER A 34 1.53 4.58 4.20
CA SER A 34 2.62 4.94 5.09
C SER A 34 3.98 4.51 4.53
N SER A 35 4.11 3.26 4.06
CA SER A 35 5.35 2.78 3.45
C SER A 35 5.68 3.53 2.17
N VAL A 36 4.70 3.84 1.32
CA VAL A 36 4.94 4.59 0.08
C VAL A 36 5.38 6.04 0.38
N ARG A 37 4.83 6.69 1.41
CA ARG A 37 5.32 8.01 1.86
C ARG A 37 6.78 7.94 2.32
N LYS A 38 7.16 6.91 3.08
CA LYS A 38 8.55 6.71 3.51
C LYS A 38 9.47 6.41 2.31
N LEU A 39 9.00 5.66 1.32
CA LEU A 39 9.72 5.41 0.07
C LEU A 39 9.97 6.71 -0.72
N SER A 40 8.93 7.54 -0.89
CA SER A 40 9.05 8.84 -1.57
C SER A 40 10.04 9.75 -0.83
N ALA A 41 9.94 9.83 0.50
CA ALA A 41 10.84 10.64 1.33
C ALA A 41 12.30 10.12 1.34
N ALA A 42 12.51 8.80 1.32
CA ALA A 42 13.84 8.22 1.19
C ALA A 42 14.47 8.51 -0.18
N ALA A 43 13.67 8.42 -1.25
CA ALA A 43 14.09 8.75 -2.60
C ALA A 43 14.44 10.23 -2.77
N GLU A 44 13.65 11.13 -2.19
CA GLU A 44 13.90 12.59 -2.21
C GLU A 44 15.22 12.96 -1.52
N LYS A 45 15.62 12.20 -0.51
CA LYS A 45 16.90 12.37 0.21
C LYS A 45 18.07 11.61 -0.41
N GLU A 46 17.87 10.98 -1.56
CA GLU A 46 18.86 10.10 -2.22
C GLU A 46 19.37 8.95 -1.33
N ASN A 47 18.60 8.57 -0.30
CA ASN A 47 18.94 7.46 0.58
C ASN A 47 18.40 6.15 0.00
N PHE A 48 19.12 5.59 -0.96
CA PHE A 48 18.65 4.45 -1.75
C PHE A 48 18.58 3.14 -0.96
N ASP A 49 19.44 2.93 0.03
CA ASP A 49 19.37 1.75 0.91
C ASP A 49 18.06 1.74 1.71
N ASN A 50 17.70 2.89 2.28
CA ASN A 50 16.40 3.01 2.94
C ASN A 50 15.24 2.93 1.94
N ALA A 51 15.37 3.50 0.74
CA ALA A 51 14.36 3.37 -0.30
C ALA A 51 14.12 1.89 -0.68
N ALA A 52 15.17 1.06 -0.74
CA ALA A 52 15.03 -0.37 -0.97
C ALA A 52 14.23 -1.06 0.15
N LEU A 53 14.52 -0.75 1.42
CA LEU A 53 13.76 -1.29 2.56
C LEU A 53 12.28 -0.87 2.51
N GLN A 54 12.00 0.42 2.26
CA GLN A 54 10.63 0.91 2.16
C GLN A 54 9.88 0.37 0.94
N TRP A 55 10.60 0.00 -0.13
CA TRP A 55 10.02 -0.72 -1.26
C TRP A 55 9.57 -2.13 -0.85
N PHE A 56 10.38 -2.87 -0.10
CA PHE A 56 9.96 -4.18 0.43
C PHE A 56 8.73 -4.06 1.34
N ASP A 57 8.68 -3.07 2.23
CA ASP A 57 7.51 -2.79 3.07
C ASP A 57 6.26 -2.48 2.22
N THR A 58 6.44 -1.74 1.12
CA THR A 58 5.37 -1.42 0.17
C THR A 58 4.84 -2.66 -0.55
N VAL A 59 5.74 -3.53 -1.03
CA VAL A 59 5.35 -4.81 -1.66
C VAL A 59 4.63 -5.72 -0.67
N LYS A 60 5.10 -5.77 0.59
CA LYS A 60 4.43 -6.52 1.66
C LYS A 60 2.99 -6.04 1.85
N GLY A 61 2.77 -4.72 1.89
CA GLY A 61 1.42 -4.14 1.98
C GLY A 61 0.48 -4.58 0.84
N CYS A 62 0.99 -4.66 -0.41
CA CYS A 62 0.22 -5.20 -1.54
C CYS A 62 -0.22 -6.65 -1.30
N ILE A 63 0.71 -7.50 -0.83
CA ILE A 63 0.47 -8.93 -0.60
C ILE A 63 -0.56 -9.13 0.51
N GLU A 64 -0.41 -8.43 1.63
CA GLU A 64 -1.28 -8.57 2.81
C GLU A 64 -2.70 -8.09 2.52
N CYS A 65 -2.86 -6.92 1.89
CA CYS A 65 -4.17 -6.40 1.49
C CYS A 65 -4.87 -7.36 0.50
N HIS A 66 -4.17 -7.83 -0.53
CA HIS A 66 -4.76 -8.74 -1.52
C HIS A 66 -5.10 -10.12 -0.93
N LYS A 67 -4.32 -10.59 0.05
CA LYS A 67 -4.66 -11.82 0.79
C LYS A 67 -5.96 -11.63 1.57
N TYR A 68 -6.09 -10.52 2.31
CA TYR A 68 -7.30 -10.18 3.04
C TYR A 68 -8.54 -10.11 2.14
N VAL A 69 -8.47 -9.33 1.05
CA VAL A 69 -9.59 -9.17 0.10
C VAL A 69 -10.02 -10.52 -0.49
N ARG A 70 -9.06 -11.40 -0.82
CA ARG A 70 -9.36 -12.74 -1.33
C ARG A 70 -10.09 -13.60 -0.30
N ASP A 71 -9.68 -13.55 0.95
CA ASP A 71 -10.26 -14.33 2.05
C ASP A 71 -11.69 -13.82 2.37
N GLN A 72 -11.90 -12.50 2.36
CA GLN A 72 -13.23 -11.90 2.52
C GLN A 72 -14.18 -12.29 1.36
N ARG A 73 -13.69 -12.28 0.11
CA ARG A 73 -14.48 -12.73 -1.05
C ARG A 73 -14.90 -14.20 -0.96
N ALA A 74 -14.05 -15.06 -0.40
CA ALA A 74 -14.39 -16.47 -0.19
C ALA A 74 -15.47 -16.64 0.88
N THR A 75 -15.46 -15.80 1.91
CA THR A 75 -16.45 -15.79 3.00
C THR A 75 -17.80 -15.29 2.53
N LEU A 76 -17.85 -14.21 1.73
CA LEU A 76 -19.09 -13.64 1.18
C LEU A 76 -19.80 -14.52 0.14
N LYS A 77 -19.13 -15.57 -0.38
CA LYS A 77 -19.69 -16.52 -1.35
C LYS A 77 -20.28 -17.79 -0.71
N LYS A 78 -20.08 -17.99 0.59
CA LYS A 78 -20.67 -19.07 1.37
C LYS A 78 -21.97 -18.61 2.01
#